data_AF-A0A2E7NXD4-F1
#
_entry.id   AF-A0A2E7NXD4-F1
#
_cell.length_a   1.000
_cell.length_b   1.000
_cell.length_c   1.000
_cell.angle_alpha   90.00
_cell.angle_beta   90.00
_cell.angle_gamma   90.00
#
_symmetry.space_group_name_H-M   'P 1'
#
loop_
_entity.id
_entity.type
_entity.pdbx_description
1 polymer ?
#
loop_
_entity_poly.entity_id
_entity_poly.type
_entity_poly.pdbx_seq_one_letter_code
_entity_poly.pdbx_strand_id
1 'polypeptide(L)'
;MSQDKEPRRRFLRQVLAIVPAATTLGGATTVAVSQPAMADSSEPGKPRAYTPTYFTAPEWAFLNAAVDHLIPSDQYGAGALETGVPEFIDRQME
;
A
#
# COMPACT_ATOMS: atom_id res chain seq x y z
N MET A 1 -19.91 -20.58 -17.67
CA MET A 1 -19.56 -20.82 -16.25
C MET A 1 -18.24 -20.11 -16.00
N SER A 2 -18.27 -18.92 -15.39
CA SER A 2 -17.07 -18.10 -15.14
C SER A 2 -16.14 -18.79 -14.17
N GLN A 3 -14.90 -18.95 -14.60
CA GLN A 3 -13.80 -19.59 -13.86
C GLN A 3 -13.42 -18.82 -12.59
N ASP A 4 -13.03 -19.60 -11.60
CA ASP A 4 -12.80 -19.33 -10.19
C ASP A 4 -11.88 -18.15 -9.86
N LYS A 5 -12.43 -17.17 -9.12
CA LYS A 5 -11.70 -16.08 -8.46
C LYS A 5 -11.05 -16.54 -7.14
N GLU A 6 -10.61 -17.79 -7.05
CA GLU A 6 -10.10 -18.42 -5.81
C GLU A 6 -8.65 -18.99 -5.82
N PRO A 7 -7.77 -18.80 -6.83
CA PRO A 7 -6.39 -19.30 -6.70
C PRO A 7 -5.50 -18.43 -5.79
N ARG A 8 -5.75 -17.12 -5.70
CA ARG A 8 -4.87 -16.16 -5.00
C ARG A 8 -4.95 -16.23 -3.47
N ARG A 9 -6.15 -16.40 -2.92
CA ARG A 9 -6.39 -16.50 -1.47
C ARG A 9 -5.84 -17.80 -0.89
N ARG A 10 -5.92 -18.90 -1.65
CA ARG A 10 -5.41 -20.20 -1.24
C ARG A 10 -3.89 -20.24 -1.20
N PHE A 11 -3.22 -19.59 -2.16
CA PHE A 11 -1.77 -19.45 -2.17
C PHE A 11 -1.24 -18.68 -0.95
N LEU A 12 -1.87 -17.56 -0.60
CA LEU A 12 -1.47 -16.77 0.59
C LEU A 12 -1.70 -17.53 1.91
N ARG A 13 -2.73 -18.36 2.01
CA ARG A 13 -2.93 -19.23 3.19
C ARG A 13 -1.88 -20.34 3.30
N GLN A 14 -1.26 -20.75 2.19
CA GLN A 14 -0.34 -21.88 2.16
C GLN A 14 1.11 -21.50 2.49
N VAL A 15 1.47 -20.22 2.49
CA VAL A 15 2.84 -19.75 2.83
C VAL A 15 3.04 -19.55 4.35
N LEU A 16 1.99 -19.55 5.17
CA LEU A 16 2.08 -19.36 6.63
C LEU A 16 2.44 -20.64 7.43
N ALA A 17 2.90 -21.71 6.78
CA ALA A 17 3.07 -23.02 7.43
C ALA A 17 4.49 -23.61 7.30
N ILE A 18 5.54 -22.78 7.38
CA ILE A 18 6.90 -23.27 7.63
C ILE A 18 7.52 -22.46 8.77
N VAL A 19 7.17 -22.84 10.00
CA VAL A 19 7.87 -22.44 11.23
C VAL A 19 8.53 -23.70 11.79
N PRO A 20 9.87 -23.78 11.86
CA PRO A 20 10.55 -24.85 12.56
C PRO A 20 10.24 -24.74 14.06
N ALA A 21 9.68 -25.81 14.62
CA ALA A 21 9.44 -25.93 16.05
C ALA A 21 10.78 -26.04 16.80
N ALA A 22 11.15 -24.99 17.54
CA ALA A 22 12.13 -25.05 18.62
C ALA A 22 11.55 -24.30 19.83
N THR A 23 11.07 -25.07 20.79
CA THR A 23 10.59 -24.59 22.10
C THR A 23 11.76 -24.25 23.01
N THR A 24 11.86 -23.01 23.50
CA THR A 24 12.37 -22.71 24.85
C THR A 24 11.76 -21.40 25.39
N LEU A 25 11.56 -21.39 26.70
CA LEU A 25 10.87 -20.42 27.55
C LEU A 25 11.30 -18.94 27.41
N GLY A 26 10.32 -18.06 27.59
CA GLY A 26 10.50 -16.84 28.38
C GLY A 26 10.72 -15.53 27.61
N GLY A 27 9.90 -14.53 27.92
CA GLY A 27 10.24 -13.13 27.69
C GLY A 27 9.30 -12.40 26.73
N ALA A 28 8.39 -11.63 27.30
CA ALA A 28 7.73 -10.54 26.61
C ALA A 28 8.79 -9.54 26.13
N THR A 29 9.04 -9.43 24.83
CA THR A 29 9.79 -8.33 24.24
C THR A 29 9.11 -7.86 22.97
N THR A 30 8.29 -6.82 23.14
CA THR A 30 8.04 -5.72 22.19
C THR A 30 8.46 -5.95 20.75
N VAL A 31 7.48 -6.14 19.86
CA VAL A 31 7.66 -5.96 18.42
C VAL A 31 8.06 -4.51 18.19
N ALA A 32 9.34 -4.28 17.94
CA ALA A 32 9.84 -3.01 17.45
C ALA A 32 9.30 -2.82 16.02
N VAL A 33 8.28 -1.99 15.88
CA VAL A 33 7.90 -1.43 14.58
C VAL A 33 9.07 -0.54 14.15
N SER A 34 9.92 -1.05 13.28
CA SER A 34 10.93 -0.25 12.59
C SER A 34 10.21 0.79 11.74
N GLN A 35 10.11 2.00 12.28
CA GLN A 35 9.68 3.19 11.57
C GLN A 35 10.83 3.59 10.63
N PRO A 36 10.68 3.55 9.30
CA PRO A 36 11.70 4.10 8.42
C PRO A 36 11.73 5.61 8.62
N ALA A 37 12.92 6.12 8.93
CA ALA A 37 13.21 7.53 9.11
C ALA A 37 12.77 8.36 7.89
N MET A 38 12.04 9.44 8.15
CA MET A 38 11.73 10.45 7.15
C MET A 38 13.01 11.18 6.75
N ALA A 39 13.56 10.83 5.58
CA ALA A 39 14.48 11.68 4.86
C ALA A 39 13.67 12.67 4.01
N ASP A 40 13.64 13.92 4.44
CA ASP A 40 13.12 15.04 3.66
C ASP A 40 14.14 15.40 2.59
N SER A 41 14.03 14.70 1.46
CA SER A 41 14.63 15.09 0.20
C SER A 41 13.50 15.63 -0.67
N SER A 42 13.36 16.95 -0.72
CA SER A 42 12.46 17.63 -1.66
C SER A 42 13.08 17.56 -3.06
N GLU A 43 12.96 16.41 -3.70
CA GLU A 43 13.23 16.25 -5.14
C GLU A 43 12.04 16.80 -5.95
N PRO A 44 12.30 17.52 -7.06
CA PRO A 44 11.26 17.91 -7.99
C PRO A 44 10.66 16.64 -8.61
N GLY A 45 9.43 16.31 -8.19
CA GLY A 45 8.75 15.07 -8.57
C GLY A 45 8.14 14.31 -7.38
N LYS A 46 8.44 14.70 -6.13
CA LYS A 46 7.77 14.11 -4.96
C LYS A 46 6.35 14.68 -4.82
N PRO A 47 5.31 13.82 -4.76
CA PRO A 47 3.95 14.30 -4.59
C PRO A 47 3.86 15.08 -3.27
N ARG A 48 3.35 16.31 -3.35
CA ARG A 48 3.10 17.15 -2.19
C ARG A 48 2.18 16.37 -1.24
N ALA A 49 2.47 16.41 0.06
CA ALA A 49 1.61 15.78 1.05
C ALA A 49 0.21 16.43 0.98
N TYR A 50 -0.74 15.70 0.38
CA TYR A 50 -2.14 16.07 0.27
C TYR A 50 -2.92 15.38 1.40
N THR A 51 -3.78 16.13 2.07
CA THR A 51 -4.68 15.60 3.10
C THR A 51 -6.06 15.44 2.49
N PRO A 52 -6.59 14.20 2.40
CA PRO A 52 -7.92 13.96 1.84
C PRO A 52 -9.02 14.58 2.71
N THR A 53 -10.06 15.07 2.05
CA THR A 53 -11.24 15.67 2.71
C THR A 53 -12.36 14.64 2.87
N TYR A 54 -12.55 13.76 1.89
CA TYR A 54 -13.65 12.78 1.89
C TYR A 54 -13.23 11.41 2.41
N PHE A 55 -11.97 11.03 2.17
CA PHE A 55 -11.48 9.71 2.54
C PHE A 55 -10.83 9.70 3.92
N THR A 56 -11.06 8.62 4.67
CA THR A 56 -10.28 8.34 5.88
C THR A 56 -8.86 7.88 5.51
N ALA A 57 -7.93 7.92 6.48
CA ALA A 57 -6.55 7.46 6.27
C ALA A 57 -6.42 6.03 5.66
N PRO A 58 -7.12 4.99 6.15
CA PRO A 58 -7.04 3.66 5.55
C PRO A 58 -7.65 3.60 4.13
N GLU A 59 -8.73 4.34 3.87
CA GLU A 59 -9.35 4.40 2.54
C GLU A 59 -8.46 5.14 1.53
N TRP A 60 -7.80 6.21 1.97
CA TRP A 60 -6.83 6.93 1.17
C TRP A 60 -5.63 6.06 0.78
N ALA A 61 -5.10 5.27 1.72
CA ALA A 61 -4.04 4.31 1.44
C ALA A 61 -4.49 3.25 0.41
N PHE A 62 -5.72 2.76 0.53
CA PHE A 62 -6.30 1.84 -0.43
C PHE A 62 -6.47 2.48 -1.82
N LEU A 63 -7.00 3.71 -1.88
CA LEU A 63 -7.20 4.44 -3.12
C LEU A 63 -5.87 4.64 -3.85
N ASN A 64 -4.82 5.12 -3.16
CA ASN A 64 -3.50 5.26 -3.77
C ASN A 64 -2.98 3.94 -4.34
N ALA A 65 -3.07 2.83 -3.60
CA ALA A 65 -2.64 1.52 -4.10
C ALA A 65 -3.48 1.02 -5.29
N ALA A 66 -4.79 1.30 -5.29
CA ALA A 66 -5.69 0.91 -6.38
C ALA A 66 -5.40 1.68 -7.66
N VAL A 67 -5.18 2.99 -7.56
CA VAL A 67 -4.92 3.86 -8.72
C VAL A 67 -3.51 3.61 -9.27
N ASP A 68 -2.51 3.38 -8.42
CA ASP A 68 -1.16 2.95 -8.83
C ASP A 68 -1.17 1.62 -9.59
N HIS A 69 -2.00 0.66 -9.13
CA HIS A 69 -2.15 -0.61 -9.84
C HIS A 69 -2.83 -0.46 -11.21
N LEU A 70 -3.74 0.52 -11.35
CA LEU A 70 -4.49 0.75 -12.58
C LEU A 70 -3.66 1.50 -13.63
N ILE A 71 -2.88 2.49 -13.20
CA ILE A 71 -2.03 3.32 -14.06
C ILE A 71 -0.64 3.41 -13.42
N PRO A 72 0.18 2.37 -13.55
CA PRO A 72 1.55 2.39 -13.05
C PRO A 72 2.41 3.34 -13.88
N SER A 73 3.46 3.88 -13.27
CA SER A 73 4.51 4.61 -14.01
C SER A 73 5.24 3.64 -14.95
N ASP A 74 5.46 4.05 -16.19
CA ASP A 74 6.16 3.25 -17.21
C ASP A 74 7.03 4.15 -18.11
N GLN A 75 7.80 3.56 -19.02
CA GLN A 75 8.66 4.26 -19.98
C GLN A 75 7.91 5.26 -20.89
N TYR A 76 6.59 5.15 -20.99
CA TYR A 76 5.74 6.03 -21.81
C TYR A 76 5.13 7.20 -21.04
N GLY A 77 5.24 7.24 -19.71
CA GLY A 77 4.68 8.34 -18.93
C GLY A 77 4.62 8.11 -17.43
N ALA A 78 4.32 9.21 -16.75
CA ALA A 78 4.11 9.26 -15.31
C ALA A 78 2.88 8.45 -14.89
N GLY A 79 2.97 7.77 -13.75
CA GLY A 79 1.88 7.01 -13.18
C GLY A 79 0.80 7.89 -12.55
N ALA A 80 -0.25 7.24 -12.07
CA ALA A 80 -1.40 7.92 -11.47
C ALA A 80 -1.04 8.74 -10.22
N LEU A 81 -0.09 8.25 -9.41
CA LEU A 81 0.34 8.93 -8.19
C LEU A 81 1.11 10.22 -8.50
N GLU A 82 1.98 10.17 -9.51
CA GLU A 82 2.79 11.30 -9.96
C GLU A 82 1.95 12.39 -10.62
N THR A 83 0.85 11.99 -11.26
CA THR A 83 -0.09 12.91 -11.94
C THR A 83 -1.20 13.44 -11.02
N GLY A 84 -1.25 13.03 -9.76
CA GLY A 84 -2.22 13.55 -8.79
C GLY A 84 -3.66 13.05 -8.99
N VAL A 85 -3.84 11.89 -9.63
CA VAL A 85 -5.17 11.29 -9.84
C VAL A 85 -5.96 11.06 -8.52
N PRO A 86 -5.35 10.59 -7.42
CA PRO A 86 -6.07 10.40 -6.15
C PRO A 86 -6.63 11.72 -5.58
N GLU A 87 -5.88 12.82 -5.72
CA GLU A 87 -6.32 14.16 -5.28
C GLU A 87 -7.50 14.66 -6.12
N PHE A 88 -7.46 14.44 -7.44
CA PHE A 88 -8.60 14.77 -8.30
C PHE A 88 -9.86 14.02 -7.87
N ILE A 89 -9.76 12.72 -7.57
CA ILE A 89 -10.90 11.90 -7.12
C ILE A 89 -11.50 12.46 -5.82
N ASP A 90 -10.66 12.80 -4.83
CA ASP A 90 -11.13 13.38 -3.57
C ASP A 90 -11.86 14.71 -3.79
N ARG A 91 -11.32 15.59 -4.64
CA ARG A 91 -11.95 16.88 -5.00
C ARG A 91 -13.26 16.74 -5.79
N GLN A 92 -13.47 15.63 -6.51
CA GLN A 92 -14.72 15.39 -7.25
C GLN A 92 -15.87 14.89 -6.37
N MET A 93 -15.62 14.62 -5.08
CA MET A 93 -16.63 14.20 -4.12
C MET A 93 -17.26 15.38 -3.35
N GLU A 94 -16.74 16.59 -3.57
CA GLU A 94 -17.30 17.87 -3.10
C GLU A 94 -18.53 18.31 -3.88
#